data_AF-A0A519W3T8-F1
#
_entry.id   AF-A0A519W3T8-F1
#
_cell.length_a   1.000
_cell.length_b   1.000
_cell.length_c   1.000
_cell.angle_alpha   90.00
_cell.angle_beta   90.00
_cell.angle_gamma   90.00
#
_symmetry.space_group_name_H-M   'P 1'
#
loop_
_entity.id
_entity.type
_entity.pdbx_description
1 polymer ?
#
loop_
_entity_poly.entity_id
_entity_poly.type
_entity_poly.pdbx_seq_one_letter_code
_entity_poly.pdbx_strand_id
1 'polypeptide(L)'
;IFNELVEGMDAKGMNHAKDLGWMIDASHNVKDPLEDLLQSVEAIMIAYAQALLVDRKALNAAQDNNDVAKAQEILQNTFRSDLRALVAEARLRAGAALAPISLYRDLSVRSNLVNHRGNTVATGL
;
A
#
# COMPACT_ATOMS: atom_id res chain seq x y z
N ILE A 1 -4.07 -5.09 -10.44
CA ILE A 1 -3.47 -3.74 -10.66
C ILE A 1 -1.97 -3.81 -10.41
N PHE A 2 -1.48 -3.88 -9.16
CA PHE A 2 -0.03 -3.88 -8.88
C PHE A 2 0.76 -4.98 -9.59
N ASN A 3 0.17 -6.17 -9.80
CA ASN A 3 0.79 -7.24 -10.59
C ASN A 3 1.24 -6.76 -11.99
N GLU A 4 0.34 -6.09 -12.71
CA GLU A 4 0.56 -5.57 -14.06
C GLU A 4 1.47 -4.35 -14.05
N LEU A 5 1.34 -3.48 -13.04
CA LEU A 5 2.18 -2.28 -12.92
C LEU A 5 3.65 -2.67 -12.71
N VAL A 6 3.92 -3.58 -11.77
CA VAL A 6 5.29 -4.07 -11.51
C VAL A 6 5.87 -4.71 -12.77
N GLU A 7 5.14 -5.61 -13.41
CA GLU A 7 5.61 -6.29 -14.61
C GLU A 7 5.86 -5.33 -15.77
N GLY A 8 4.94 -4.42 -16.04
CA GLY A 8 5.08 -3.43 -17.10
C GLY A 8 6.21 -2.45 -16.86
N MET A 9 6.47 -2.07 -15.61
CA MET A 9 7.59 -1.21 -15.24
C MET A 9 8.92 -1.94 -15.38
N ASP A 10 9.03 -3.18 -14.89
CA ASP A 10 10.23 -3.99 -15.01
C ASP A 10 10.57 -4.29 -16.47
N ALA A 11 9.57 -4.67 -17.29
CA ALA A 11 9.74 -4.91 -18.72
C ALA A 11 10.25 -3.68 -19.48
N LYS A 12 9.93 -2.47 -19.00
CA LYS A 12 10.37 -1.20 -19.57
C LYS A 12 11.63 -0.63 -18.92
N GLY A 13 12.20 -1.31 -17.93
CA GLY A 13 13.34 -0.79 -17.16
C GLY A 13 13.04 0.51 -16.42
N MET A 14 11.78 0.74 -16.06
CA MET A 14 11.34 1.96 -15.38
C MET A 14 11.77 1.97 -13.93
N ASN A 15 12.14 3.14 -13.44
CA ASN A 15 12.30 3.38 -12.01
C ASN A 15 10.92 3.45 -11.34
N HIS A 16 10.64 2.49 -10.46
CA HIS A 16 9.36 2.35 -9.75
C HIS A 16 8.94 3.59 -8.96
N ALA A 17 9.90 4.40 -8.50
CA ALA A 17 9.65 5.60 -7.71
C ALA A 17 9.56 6.90 -8.52
N LYS A 18 10.12 6.94 -9.74
CA LYS A 18 10.29 8.21 -10.49
C LYS A 18 9.51 8.26 -11.80
N ASP A 19 9.28 7.12 -12.43
CA ASP A 19 8.82 7.10 -13.81
C ASP A 19 7.29 6.93 -13.92
N LEU A 20 6.61 6.64 -12.80
CA LEU A 20 5.15 6.59 -12.71
C LEU A 20 4.63 7.58 -11.65
N GLY A 21 3.60 8.34 -12.00
CA GLY A 21 2.89 9.21 -11.07
C GLY A 21 1.94 8.41 -10.17
N TRP A 22 2.34 8.16 -8.92
CA TRP A 22 1.50 7.50 -7.92
C TRP A 22 0.68 8.54 -7.16
N MET A 23 -0.65 8.38 -7.12
CA MET A 23 -1.55 9.31 -6.44
C MET A 23 -2.63 8.55 -5.67
N ILE A 24 -3.02 9.09 -4.52
CA ILE A 24 -4.21 8.68 -3.77
C ILE A 24 -5.27 9.76 -4.01
N ASP A 25 -6.40 9.37 -4.58
CA ASP A 25 -7.58 10.20 -4.71
C ASP A 25 -8.67 9.63 -3.82
N ALA A 26 -8.89 10.25 -2.66
CA ALA A 26 -9.81 9.76 -1.63
C ALA A 26 -10.47 10.93 -0.88
N SER A 27 -11.75 10.75 -0.55
CA SER A 27 -12.47 11.59 0.41
C SER A 27 -12.68 10.82 1.71
N HIS A 28 -12.55 11.51 2.84
CA HIS A 28 -12.56 10.91 4.18
C HIS A 28 -13.75 11.47 4.97
N ASN A 29 -14.87 10.76 4.94
CA ASN A 29 -16.14 11.29 5.45
C ASN A 29 -16.44 10.90 6.90
N VAL A 30 -16.00 9.71 7.32
CA VAL A 30 -16.40 9.10 8.60
C VAL A 30 -15.23 8.78 9.52
N LYS A 31 -14.01 8.75 8.99
CA LYS A 31 -12.78 8.49 9.74
C LYS A 31 -11.95 9.76 9.88
N ASP A 32 -11.04 9.76 10.84
CA ASP A 32 -9.94 10.72 10.85
C ASP A 32 -9.18 10.63 9.52
N PRO A 33 -9.09 11.72 8.72
CA PRO A 33 -8.44 11.68 7.41
C PRO A 33 -6.98 11.24 7.44
N LEU A 34 -6.25 11.50 8.54
CA LEU A 34 -4.85 11.10 8.67
C LEU A 34 -4.73 9.60 8.97
N GLU A 35 -5.61 9.06 9.81
CA GLU A 35 -5.62 7.60 10.05
C GLU A 35 -5.99 6.83 8.79
N ASP A 36 -6.99 7.28 8.04
CA ASP A 36 -7.43 6.60 6.82
C ASP A 36 -6.38 6.66 5.71
N LEU A 37 -5.67 7.79 5.60
CA LEU A 37 -4.53 7.92 4.69
C LEU A 37 -3.37 7.01 5.09
N LEU A 38 -3.05 6.90 6.38
CA LEU A 38 -2.03 5.96 6.88
C LEU A 38 -2.40 4.51 6.55
N GLN A 39 -3.66 4.11 6.73
CA GLN A 39 -4.16 2.78 6.34
C GLN A 39 -4.07 2.55 4.83
N SER A 40 -4.42 3.56 4.03
CA SER A 40 -4.38 3.49 2.57
C SER A 40 -2.96 3.30 2.04
N VAL A 41 -1.99 4.06 2.57
CA VAL A 41 -0.57 3.91 2.21
C VAL A 41 -0.06 2.52 2.60
N GLU A 42 -0.41 2.00 3.78
CA GLU A 42 -0.02 0.65 4.19
C GLU A 42 -0.59 -0.42 3.26
N ALA A 43 -1.87 -0.34 2.91
CA ALA A 43 -2.51 -1.27 1.97
C ALA A 43 -1.86 -1.24 0.57
N ILE A 44 -1.54 -0.04 0.07
CA ILE A 44 -0.81 0.15 -1.20
C ILE A 44 0.56 -0.52 -1.14
N MET A 45 1.32 -0.29 -0.07
CA MET A 45 2.65 -0.86 0.09
C MET A 45 2.62 -2.39 0.20
N ILE A 46 1.61 -2.96 0.88
CA ILE A 46 1.41 -4.42 0.92
C ILE A 46 1.11 -4.97 -0.47
N ALA A 47 0.18 -4.37 -1.21
CA ALA A 47 -0.18 -4.82 -2.55
C ALA A 47 1.00 -4.71 -3.53
N TYR A 48 1.81 -3.65 -3.41
CA TYR A 48 3.05 -3.50 -4.15
C TYR A 48 4.08 -4.57 -3.79
N ALA A 49 4.32 -4.81 -2.49
CA ALA A 49 5.23 -5.86 -2.03
C ALA A 49 4.79 -7.26 -2.50
N GLN A 50 3.49 -7.55 -2.51
CA GLN A 50 2.95 -8.79 -3.06
C GLN A 50 3.28 -8.90 -4.55
N ALA A 51 3.05 -7.85 -5.34
CA ALA A 51 3.36 -7.87 -6.78
C ALA A 51 4.86 -8.04 -7.10
N LEU A 52 5.74 -7.52 -6.24
CA LEU A 52 7.20 -7.74 -6.34
C LEU A 52 7.62 -9.18 -6.05
N LEU A 53 6.85 -9.92 -5.24
CA LEU A 53 7.18 -11.28 -4.82
C LEU A 53 6.54 -12.37 -5.69
N VAL A 54 5.74 -12.01 -6.69
CA VAL A 54 5.17 -12.98 -7.64
C VAL A 54 6.30 -13.68 -8.40
N ASP A 55 6.31 -15.01 -8.42
CA ASP A 55 7.23 -15.78 -9.26
C ASP A 55 6.83 -15.65 -10.74
N ARG A 56 7.40 -14.65 -11.41
CA ARG A 56 7.13 -14.33 -12.81
C ARG A 56 7.54 -15.45 -13.75
N LYS A 57 8.64 -16.13 -13.45
CA LYS A 57 9.12 -17.22 -14.31
C LYS A 57 8.15 -18.39 -14.26
N ALA A 58 7.69 -18.78 -13.08
CA ALA A 58 6.70 -19.83 -12.93
C ALA A 58 5.33 -19.41 -13.51
N LEU A 59 4.94 -18.15 -13.33
CA LEU A 59 3.68 -17.62 -13.85
C LEU A 59 3.66 -17.67 -15.39
N ASN A 60 4.70 -17.17 -16.05
CA ASN A 60 4.81 -17.18 -17.50
C ASN A 60 4.83 -18.60 -18.05
N ALA A 61 5.56 -19.51 -17.40
CA ALA A 61 5.56 -20.93 -17.78
C ALA A 61 4.18 -21.58 -17.64
N ALA A 62 3.40 -21.25 -16.61
CA ALA A 62 2.03 -21.74 -16.48
C ALA A 62 1.10 -21.17 -17.56
N GLN A 63 1.24 -19.88 -17.88
CA GLN A 63 0.48 -19.19 -18.92
C GLN A 63 0.77 -19.78 -20.31
N ASP A 64 2.04 -19.95 -20.68
CA ASP A 64 2.47 -20.53 -21.96
C ASP A 64 1.93 -21.95 -22.15
N ASN A 65 1.82 -22.71 -21.05
CA ASN A 65 1.27 -24.06 -21.04
C ASN A 65 -0.25 -24.12 -20.90
N ASN A 66 -0.94 -22.98 -20.86
CA ASN A 66 -2.38 -22.89 -20.65
C ASN A 66 -2.86 -23.54 -19.32
N ASP A 67 -1.98 -23.63 -18.32
CA ASP A 67 -2.30 -24.17 -16.99
C ASP A 67 -2.88 -23.07 -16.09
N VAL A 68 -4.17 -22.82 -16.28
CA VAL A 68 -4.91 -21.77 -15.58
C VAL A 68 -4.96 -22.01 -14.07
N ALA A 69 -5.04 -23.28 -13.63
CA ALA A 69 -5.07 -23.63 -12.22
C ALA A 69 -3.73 -23.27 -11.56
N LYS A 70 -2.61 -23.62 -12.20
CA LYS A 70 -1.28 -23.29 -11.68
C LYS A 70 -1.02 -21.79 -11.66
N ALA A 71 -1.40 -21.07 -12.71
CA ALA A 71 -1.28 -19.62 -12.77
C ALA A 71 -2.04 -18.95 -11.60
N GLN A 72 -3.27 -19.43 -11.31
CA GLN A 72 -4.05 -18.96 -10.17
C GLN A 72 -3.35 -19.24 -8.83
N GLU A 73 -2.82 -20.45 -8.64
CA GLU A 73 -2.12 -20.81 -7.39
C GLU A 73 -0.92 -19.90 -7.12
N ILE A 74 -0.11 -19.59 -8.14
CA ILE A 74 1.07 -18.73 -8.00
C ILE A 74 0.68 -17.34 -7.49
N LEU A 75 -0.33 -16.73 -8.11
CA LEU A 75 -0.83 -15.42 -7.72
C LEU A 75 -1.46 -15.46 -6.31
N GLN A 76 -2.29 -16.47 -6.02
CA GLN A 76 -2.98 -16.58 -4.74
C GLN A 76 -2.03 -16.85 -3.58
N ASN A 77 -0.98 -17.67 -3.78
CA ASN A 77 0.02 -17.93 -2.74
C ASN A 77 0.73 -16.65 -2.32
N THR A 78 1.09 -15.82 -3.30
CA THR A 78 1.72 -14.52 -3.04
C THR A 78 0.73 -13.55 -2.37
N PHE A 79 -0.49 -13.45 -2.89
CA PHE A 79 -1.51 -12.53 -2.37
C PHE A 79 -2.02 -12.89 -0.96
N ARG A 80 -1.99 -14.16 -0.58
CA ARG A 80 -2.36 -14.62 0.77
C ARG A 80 -1.22 -14.56 1.78
N SER A 81 0.00 -14.26 1.32
CA SER A 81 1.14 -14.09 2.22
C SER A 81 0.98 -12.82 3.04
N ASP A 82 1.18 -12.94 4.35
CA ASP A 82 1.16 -11.78 5.26
C ASP A 82 2.49 -11.02 5.16
N LEU A 83 2.46 -9.89 4.46
CA LEU A 83 3.64 -9.03 4.26
C LEU A 83 3.66 -7.82 5.20
N ARG A 84 2.80 -7.75 6.22
CA ARG A 84 2.76 -6.60 7.14
C ARG A 84 4.10 -6.38 7.84
N ALA A 85 4.78 -7.46 8.25
CA ALA A 85 6.10 -7.39 8.87
C ALA A 85 7.17 -6.84 7.91
N LEU A 86 7.13 -7.22 6.63
CA LEU A 86 8.05 -6.73 5.61
C LEU A 86 7.88 -5.23 5.39
N VAL A 87 6.63 -4.76 5.27
CA VAL A 87 6.33 -3.33 5.09
C VAL A 87 6.69 -2.53 6.35
N ALA A 88 6.46 -3.07 7.56
CA ALA A 88 6.86 -2.43 8.80
C ALA A 88 8.38 -2.25 8.90
N GLU A 89 9.16 -3.29 8.58
CA GLU A 89 10.63 -3.21 8.56
C GLU A 89 11.13 -2.21 7.50
N ALA A 90 10.50 -2.17 6.32
CA ALA A 90 10.82 -1.19 5.28
C ALA A 90 10.61 0.25 5.78
N ARG A 91 9.52 0.51 6.53
CA ARG A 91 9.30 1.81 7.19
C ARG A 91 10.40 2.14 8.18
N LEU A 92 10.77 1.18 9.04
CA LEU A 92 11.82 1.37 10.05
C LEU A 92 13.16 1.76 9.40
N ARG A 93 13.56 1.05 8.34
CA ARG A 93 14.80 1.35 7.60
C ARG A 93 14.78 2.71 6.91
N ALA A 94 13.60 3.19 6.55
CA ALA A 94 13.41 4.53 6.01
C ALA A 94 13.30 5.63 7.10
N GLY A 95 13.49 5.29 8.38
CA GLY A 95 13.39 6.22 9.50
C GLY A 95 11.96 6.56 9.92
N ALA A 96 10.97 5.76 9.49
CA ALA A 96 9.56 5.93 9.81
C ALA A 96 9.10 4.97 10.91
N ALA A 97 7.86 5.16 11.38
CA ALA A 97 7.26 4.37 12.45
C ALA A 97 6.94 2.93 12.01
N LEU A 98 7.22 1.96 12.89
CA LEU A 98 6.81 0.56 12.73
C LEU A 98 5.28 0.42 12.66
N ALA A 99 4.58 1.10 13.57
CA ALA A 99 3.12 1.13 13.70
C ALA A 99 2.60 2.58 13.60
N PRO A 100 2.37 3.11 12.38
CA PRO A 100 2.06 4.52 12.18
C PRO A 100 0.80 5.01 12.91
N ILE A 101 -0.27 4.21 12.92
CA ILE A 101 -1.53 4.57 13.60
C ILE A 101 -1.34 4.62 15.11
N SER A 102 -0.63 3.64 15.69
CA SER A 102 -0.33 3.63 17.12
C SER A 102 0.47 4.88 17.49
N LEU A 103 1.54 5.19 16.76
CA LEU A 103 2.33 6.39 17.02
C LEU A 103 1.49 7.69 16.88
N TYR A 104 0.66 7.79 15.84
CA TYR A 104 -0.23 8.93 15.64
C TYR A 104 -1.17 9.18 16.84
N ARG A 105 -1.73 8.09 17.39
CA ARG A 105 -2.61 8.12 18.56
C ARG A 105 -1.85 8.41 19.84
N ASP A 106 -0.71 7.74 20.06
CA ASP A 106 0.12 7.91 21.25
C ASP A 106 0.62 9.36 21.39
N LEU A 107 0.98 9.99 20.28
CA LEU A 107 1.37 11.40 20.23
C LEU A 107 0.19 12.38 20.28
N SER A 108 -1.05 11.87 20.34
CA SER A 108 -2.28 12.68 20.38
C SER A 108 -2.32 13.75 19.28
N VAL A 109 -1.83 13.42 18.08
CA VAL A 109 -1.61 14.39 17.00
C VAL A 109 -2.91 15.11 16.62
N ARG A 110 -4.04 14.39 16.54
CA ARG A 110 -5.35 14.98 16.28
C ARG A 110 -5.69 16.07 17.29
N SER A 111 -5.60 15.76 18.59
CA SER A 111 -5.92 16.69 19.67
C SER A 111 -5.02 17.92 19.63
N ASN A 112 -3.72 17.72 19.40
CA ASN A 112 -2.77 18.82 19.25
C ASN A 112 -3.15 19.73 18.07
N LEU A 113 -3.50 19.17 16.92
CA LEU A 113 -3.90 19.96 15.75
C LEU A 113 -5.22 20.72 15.98
N VAL A 114 -6.20 20.10 16.67
CA VAL A 114 -7.46 20.77 17.04
C VAL A 114 -7.18 21.95 17.98
N ASN A 115 -6.33 21.77 18.99
CA ASN A 115 -5.95 22.86 19.90
C ASN A 115 -5.30 24.05 19.16
N HIS A 116 -4.51 23.79 18.11
CA HIS A 116 -3.87 24.83 17.32
C HIS A 116 -4.80 25.50 16.30
N ARG A 117 -5.77 24.77 15.74
CA ARG A 117 -6.63 25.23 14.63
C ARG A 117 -8.02 25.68 15.07
N GLY A 118 -8.42 25.34 16.30
CA GLY A 118 -9.77 25.54 16.79
C GLY A 118 -10.75 24.47 16.31
N ASN A 119 -12.01 24.62 16.70
CA ASN A 119 -13.09 23.70 16.37
C ASN A 119 -13.88 24.21 15.15
N THR A 120 -14.30 23.27 14.30
CA THR A 120 -15.17 23.55 13.15
C THR A 120 -16.57 23.02 13.44
N VAL A 121 -17.60 23.80 13.09
CA VAL A 121 -19.01 23.39 13.12
C VAL A 121 -19.49 23.24 11.68
N ALA A 122 -20.07 22.09 11.34
CA ALA A 122 -20.71 21.91 10.05
C ALA A 122 -21.97 22.79 9.98
N THR A 123 -22.02 23.75 9.05
CA THR A 123 -23.14 24.70 8.93
C THR A 123 -24.29 24.21 8.05
N GLY A 124 -24.14 23.05 7.39
CA GLY A 124 -25.22 22.32 6.72
C GLY A 124 -26.12 23.16 5.80
N LEU A 125 -25.55 24.09 5.03
CA LEU A 125 -26.28 24.84 3.99
C LEU A 125 -26.54 23.96 2.77
#